data_AF-A0A7W1QPS9-F1
#
_entry.id   AF-A0A7W1QPS9-F1
#
_cell.length_a   1.000
_cell.length_b   1.000
_cell.length_c   1.000
_cell.angle_alpha   90.00
_cell.angle_beta   90.00
_cell.angle_gamma   90.00
#
_symmetry.space_group_name_H-M   'P 1'
#
loop_
_entity.id
_entity.type
_entity.pdbx_description
1 polymer ?
#
loop_
_entity_poly.entity_id
_entity_poly.type
_entity_poly.pdbx_seq_one_letter_code
_entity_poly.pdbx_strand_id
1 'polypeptide(L)' 'MLARVAGIVRRINYGTVVLVIQDGKVVQIEMAEKFRLR' A
#
# COMPACT_ATOMS: atom_id res chain seq x y z
N MET A 1 5.10 -1.10 -14.06
CA MET A 1 4.16 -0.60 -13.03
C MET A 1 3.89 -1.63 -11.93
N LEU A 2 3.48 -2.87 -12.27
CA LEU A 2 3.12 -3.92 -11.31
C LEU A 2 4.19 -4.23 -10.25
N ALA A 3 5.47 -4.26 -10.64
CA ALA A 3 6.58 -4.52 -9.71
C ALA A 3 6.66 -3.50 -8.57
N ARG A 4 6.28 -2.24 -8.82
CA ARG A 4 6.32 -1.15 -7.82
C ARG A 4 5.17 -1.28 -6.82
N VAL A 5 3.97 -1.63 -7.31
CA VAL A 5 2.79 -1.92 -6.48
C VAL A 5 3.05 -3.15 -5.60
N ALA A 6 3.63 -4.21 -6.16
CA ALA A 6 3.97 -5.41 -5.41
C ALA A 6 4.96 -5.13 -4.26
N GLY A 7 5.94 -4.26 -4.48
CA GLY A 7 6.88 -3.84 -3.42
C GLY A 7 6.22 -3.10 -2.27
N ILE A 8 5.19 -2.28 -2.55
CA ILE A 8 4.44 -1.54 -1.54
C ILE A 8 3.59 -2.50 -0.69
N VAL A 9 2.84 -3.39 -1.33
CA VAL A 9 1.97 -4.35 -0.63
C VAL A 9 2.78 -5.30 0.26
N ARG A 10 3.98 -5.71 -0.17
CA ARG A 10 4.86 -6.60 0.60
C ARG A 10 5.40 -6.00 1.91
N ARG A 11 5.28 -4.69 2.14
CA ARG A 11 5.77 -4.05 3.37
C ARG A 11 4.75 -4.06 4.52
N ILE A 12 3.49 -4.40 4.25
CA ILE A 12 2.42 -4.39 5.24
C ILE A 12 2.35 -5.78 5.87
N ASN A 13 2.52 -5.86 7.18
CA ASN A 13 2.35 -7.11 7.91
C ASN A 13 0.89 -7.30 8.37
N TYR A 14 0.25 -6.21 8.84
CA TYR A 14 -1.15 -6.19 9.27
C TYR A 14 -1.77 -4.83 8.99
N GLY A 15 -2.86 -4.80 8.22
CA GLY A 15 -3.52 -3.55 7.85
C GLY A 15 -4.02 -3.52 6.42
N THR A 16 -4.29 -2.31 5.93
CA THR A 16 -4.81 -2.05 4.59
C THR A 16 -3.92 -1.03 3.88
N VAL A 17 -3.70 -1.22 2.59
CA VAL A 17 -3.15 -0.19 1.70
C VAL A 17 -4.14 0.16 0.61
N VAL A 18 -4.34 1.45 0.42
CA VAL A 18 -5.12 2.00 -0.69
C VAL A 18 -4.17 2.70 -1.64
N LEU A 19 -4.22 2.33 -2.91
CA LEU A 19 -3.44 2.92 -3.99
C LEU A 19 -4.40 3.60 -4.96
N VAL A 20 -4.22 4.90 -5.16
CA VAL A 20 -4.96 5.64 -6.20
C VAL A 20 -4.06 5.75 -7.42
N ILE A 21 -4.57 5.25 -8.55
CA ILE A 21 -3.89 5.27 -9.84
C ILE A 21 -4.68 6.15 -10.79
N GLN A 22 -4.00 7.11 -11.42
CA GLN A 22 -4.53 7.98 -12.47
C GLN A 22 -3.51 8.04 -13.60
N ASP A 23 -3.96 7.93 -14.85
CA ASP A 23 -3.11 7.95 -16.05
C ASP A 23 -1.91 6.98 -16.00
N GLY A 24 -2.11 5.79 -15.41
CA GLY A 24 -1.06 4.78 -15.28
C GLY A 24 0.05 5.14 -14.27
N LYS A 25 -0.15 6.18 -13.44
CA LYS A 25 0.77 6.60 -12.38
C LYS A 25 0.09 6.50 -11.02
N VAL A 26 0.85 6.10 -10.01
CA VAL A 26 0.36 6.13 -8.62
C VAL A 26 0.42 7.58 -8.14
N VAL A 27 -0.73 8.14 -7.78
CA VAL A 27 -0.86 9.53 -7.33
C VAL A 27 -1.05 9.65 -5.82
N GLN A 28 -1.53 8.59 -5.18
CA GLN A 28 -1.72 8.55 -3.73
C GLN A 28 -1.53 7.14 -3.20
N ILE A 29 -0.96 7.08 -1.99
CA ILE A 29 -0.76 5.85 -1.23
C ILE A 29 -1.20 6.15 0.21
N GLU A 30 -2.18 5.41 0.69
CA GLU A 30 -2.58 5.42 2.09
C GLU A 30 -2.30 4.08 2.73
N MET A 31 -1.72 4.11 3.92
CA MET A 31 -1.36 2.94 4.73
C MET A 31 -2.06 3.04 6.07
N ALA A 32 -2.90 2.05 6.37
CA ALA A 32 -3.51 1.90 7.69
C ALA A 32 -2.98 0.61 8.32
N GLU A 33 -2.02 0.73 9.24
CA GLU A 33 -1.49 -0.41 9.97
C GLU A 33 -2.34 -0.75 11.19
N LYS A 34 -2.53 -2.05 11.45
CA LYS A 34 -3.12 -2.52 12.71
C LYS A 34 -2.01 -2.97 13.64
N PHE A 35 -1.68 -2.13 14.61
CA PHE A 35 -0.83 -2.53 15.73
C PHE A 35 -1.64 -3.32 16.76
N ARG A 36 -1.20 -4.54 17.08
CA ARG A 36 -1.66 -5.29 18.27
C ARG A 36 -0.67 -5.01 19.39
N LEU A 37 -1.10 -4.21 20.37
CA LEU A 37 -0.43 -4.10 21.66
C LEU A 37 -0.71 -5.40 22.42
N ARG A 38 0.35 -6.10 22.84
CA ARG A 38 0.28 -7.23 23.76
C ARG A 38 0.40 -6.73 25.19
#